data_AF-A0A529ZCK8-F1
#
_entry.id   AF-A0A529ZCK8-F1
#
_cell.length_a   1.000
_cell.length_b   1.000
_cell.length_c   1.000
_cell.angle_alpha   90.00
_cell.angle_beta   90.00
_cell.angle_gamma   90.00
#
_symmetry.space_group_name_H-M   'P 1'
#
loop_
_entity.id
_entity.type
_entity.pdbx_description
1 polymer ?
#
loop_
_entity_poly.entity_id
_entity_poly.type
_entity_poly.pdbx_seq_one_letter_code
_entity_poly.pdbx_strand_id
1 'polypeptide(L)'
;DLMGYWSFFENFIQIAVMLLAWALVLLAFFILAIQLFVTLIEFKLTTLAGFVLIPFGLFGKSAFMAERVLGNVISSGIKVLVLGVIIGIGS
;
A
#
# COMPACT_ATOMS: atom_id res chain seq x y z
N ASP A 1 20.27 33.40 -2.03
CA ASP A 1 21.54 33.14 -1.32
C ASP A 1 22.16 31.75 -1.51
N LEU A 2 21.80 30.97 -2.53
CA LEU A 2 22.46 29.69 -2.86
C LEU A 2 23.22 29.71 -4.20
N MET A 3 23.28 30.86 -4.88
CA MET A 3 23.90 30.98 -6.19
C MET A 3 24.99 32.05 -6.19
N GLY A 4 26.23 31.57 -6.16
CA GLY A 4 27.46 32.32 -6.29
C GLY A 4 28.63 31.34 -6.26
N TYR A 5 29.68 31.58 -7.05
CA TYR A 5 30.85 30.67 -7.17
C TYR A 5 31.48 30.30 -5.81
N TRP A 6 31.33 31.17 -4.81
CA TRP A 6 31.85 30.93 -3.46
C TRP A 6 30.85 30.27 -2.50
N SER A 7 29.55 30.58 -2.65
CA SER A 7 28.46 29.96 -1.89
C SER A 7 28.24 28.48 -2.25
N PHE A 8 28.65 28.05 -3.45
CA PHE A 8 28.59 26.65 -3.91
C PHE A 8 29.51 25.73 -3.11
N PHE A 9 30.70 26.21 -2.71
CA PHE A 9 31.62 25.45 -1.86
C PHE A 9 31.20 25.48 -0.38
N GLU A 10 30.59 26.58 0.07
CA GLU A 10 30.11 26.74 1.45
C GLU A 10 28.89 25.85 1.75
N ASN A 11 28.00 25.68 0.76
CA ASN A 11 26.77 24.88 0.88
C ASN A 11 26.83 23.54 0.14
N PHE A 12 28.03 23.04 -0.17
CA PHE A 12 28.21 21.78 -0.90
C PHE A 12 27.48 20.60 -0.23
N ILE A 13 27.51 20.54 1.11
CA ILE A 13 26.75 19.56 1.91
C ILE A 13 25.23 19.69 1.68
N GLN A 14 24.69 20.91 1.58
CA GLN A 14 23.25 21.13 1.45
C GLN A 14 22.74 20.71 0.07
N ILE A 15 23.51 20.99 -0.99
CA ILE A 15 23.18 20.56 -2.35
C ILE A 15 23.21 19.02 -2.44
N ALA A 16 24.21 18.39 -1.82
CA ALA A 16 24.30 16.93 -1.75
C ALA A 16 23.11 16.31 -0.97
N VAL A 17 22.72 16.89 0.17
CA VAL A 17 21.57 16.44 0.96
C VAL A 17 20.25 16.62 0.21
N MET A 18 20.08 17.72 -0.53
CA MET A 18 18.88 17.94 -1.35
C MET A 18 18.77 16.93 -2.50
N LEU A 19 19.88 16.59 -3.15
CA LEU A 19 19.92 15.53 -4.16
C LEU A 19 19.63 14.14 -3.58
N LEU A 20 20.16 13.84 -2.40
CA LEU A 20 19.88 12.59 -1.69
C LEU A 20 18.41 12.50 -1.23
N ALA A 21 17.85 13.60 -0.71
CA ALA A 21 16.46 13.68 -0.32
C ALA A 21 15.53 13.45 -1.52
N TRP A 22 15.84 14.04 -2.68
CA TRP A 22 15.11 13.80 -3.91
C TRP A 22 15.12 12.31 -4.33
N ALA A 23 16.29 11.67 -4.33
CA ALA A 23 16.42 10.26 -4.69
C ALA A 23 15.67 9.33 -3.71
N LEU A 24 15.74 9.62 -2.41
CA LEU A 24 15.08 8.84 -1.37
C LEU A 24 13.56 8.93 -1.45
N VAL A 25 13.01 10.13 -1.71
CA VAL A 25 11.56 10.31 -1.91
C VAL A 25 11.08 9.53 -3.12
N LEU A 26 11.83 9.56 -4.24
CA LEU A 26 11.49 8.81 -5.46
C LEU A 26 11.43 7.30 -5.20
N LEU A 27 12.40 6.77 -4.44
CA LEU A 27 12.41 5.38 -4.00
C LEU A 27 11.23 5.03 -3.07
N ALA A 28 10.90 5.91 -2.11
CA ALA A 28 9.79 5.70 -1.19
C ALA A 28 8.44 5.60 -1.92
N PHE A 29 8.18 6.48 -2.89
CA PHE A 29 6.97 6.42 -3.72
C PHE A 29 6.90 5.15 -4.56
N PHE A 30 8.04 4.67 -5.07
CA PHE A 30 8.08 3.43 -5.86
C PHE A 30 7.68 2.20 -5.04
N ILE A 31 8.18 2.09 -3.80
CA ILE A 31 7.85 0.98 -2.89
C ILE A 31 6.37 1.02 -2.51
N LEU A 32 5.83 2.21 -2.20
CA LEU A 32 4.41 2.39 -1.89
C LEU A 32 3.49 2.00 -3.05
N ALA A 33 3.87 2.34 -4.29
CA ALA A 33 3.11 1.96 -5.47
C ALA A 33 3.02 0.43 -5.63
N ILE A 34 4.13 -0.28 -5.47
CA ILE A 34 4.14 -1.76 -5.53
C ILE A 34 3.27 -2.35 -4.42
N GLN A 35 3.39 -1.82 -3.19
CA GLN A 35 2.60 -2.29 -2.06
C GLN A 35 1.09 -2.12 -2.29
N LEU A 36 0.66 -0.99 -2.84
CA LEU A 36 -0.75 -0.76 -3.20
C LEU A 36 -1.23 -1.70 -4.31
N PHE A 37 -0.39 -2.02 -5.30
CA PHE A 37 -0.75 -2.99 -6.34
C PHE A 37 -0.99 -4.39 -5.76
N VAL A 38 -0.09 -4.86 -4.88
CA VAL A 38 -0.22 -6.19 -4.26
C VAL A 38 -1.49 -6.28 -3.41
N THR A 39 -1.81 -5.24 -2.64
CA THR A 39 -2.98 -5.23 -1.76
C THR A 39 -4.30 -5.17 -2.54
N LEU A 40 -4.34 -4.47 -3.66
CA LEU A 40 -5.50 -4.46 -4.57
C LEU A 40 -5.71 -5.82 -5.24
N ILE A 41 -4.65 -6.52 -5.63
CA ILE A 41 -4.75 -7.87 -6.20
C ILE A 41 -5.29 -8.85 -5.16
N GLU A 42 -4.78 -8.81 -3.92
CA GLU A 42 -5.27 -9.65 -2.81
C GLU A 42 -6.78 -9.42 -2.59
N PHE A 43 -7.23 -8.16 -2.56
CA PHE A 43 -8.65 -7.82 -2.40
C PHE A 43 -9.52 -8.27 -3.58
N LYS A 44 -9.05 -8.13 -4.83
CA LYS A 44 -9.78 -8.61 -6.01
C LYS A 44 -9.94 -10.13 -5.99
N LEU A 45 -8.93 -10.86 -5.54
CA LEU A 45 -8.96 -12.33 -5.51
C LEU A 45 -9.80 -12.86 -4.35
N THR A 46 -9.72 -12.25 -3.16
CA THR A 46 -10.54 -12.64 -2.01
C THR A 46 -12.03 -12.35 -2.23
N THR A 47 -12.38 -11.21 -2.83
CA THR A 47 -13.78 -10.89 -3.18
C THR A 47 -14.34 -11.85 -4.24
N LEU A 48 -13.54 -12.26 -5.21
CA LEU A 48 -13.93 -13.27 -6.20
C LEU A 48 -14.20 -14.64 -5.54
N ALA A 49 -13.34 -15.07 -4.62
CA ALA A 49 -13.56 -16.30 -3.84
C ALA A 49 -14.83 -16.22 -2.98
N GLY A 50 -15.11 -15.03 -2.41
CA GLY A 50 -16.36 -14.74 -1.69
C GLY A 50 -17.59 -15.00 -2.57
N PHE A 51 -17.59 -14.52 -3.81
CA PHE A 51 -18.72 -14.70 -4.75
C PHE A 51 -18.97 -16.17 -5.11
N VAL A 52 -17.90 -16.95 -5.29
CA VAL A 52 -17.99 -18.40 -5.58
C VAL A 52 -18.54 -19.20 -4.40
N LEU A 53 -18.36 -18.72 -3.17
CA LEU A 53 -18.74 -19.44 -1.95
C LEU A 53 -20.13 -19.06 -1.39
N ILE A 54 -20.78 -18.02 -1.93
CA ILE A 54 -22.19 -17.66 -1.63
C ILE A 54 -23.15 -18.87 -1.71
N PRO A 55 -23.16 -19.69 -2.80
CA PRO A 55 -24.07 -20.84 -2.88
C PRO A 55 -23.80 -21.92 -1.82
N PHE A 56 -22.57 -22.01 -1.30
CA PHE A 56 -22.19 -22.99 -0.28
C PHE A 56 -22.56 -22.56 1.15
N GLY A 57 -22.91 -21.28 1.35
CA GLY A 57 -23.45 -20.74 2.61
C GLY A 57 -24.92 -21.09 2.87
N LEU A 58 -25.71 -21.36 1.82
CA LEU A 58 -27.14 -21.69 1.91
C LEU A 58 -27.41 -23.14 2.35
N PHE A 59 -26.41 -24.02 2.28
CA PHE A 59 -26.51 -25.42 2.73
C PHE A 59 -25.81 -25.58 4.08
N GLY A 60 -26.59 -25.76 5.14
CA GLY A 60 -26.13 -25.77 6.55
C GLY A 60 -25.07 -26.81 6.94
N LYS A 61 -24.68 -27.74 6.05
CA LYS A 61 -23.53 -28.66 6.26
C LYS A 61 -22.21 -28.19 5.60
N SER A 62 -22.24 -27.28 4.61
CA SER A 62 -21.07 -26.67 3.97
C SER A 62 -20.87 -25.19 4.30
N ALA A 63 -21.80 -24.59 5.05
CA ALA A 63 -21.77 -23.18 5.42
C ALA A 63 -20.48 -22.76 6.16
N PHE A 64 -19.84 -23.68 6.89
CA PHE A 64 -18.59 -23.43 7.60
C PHE A 64 -17.39 -23.12 6.67
N MET A 65 -17.42 -23.64 5.43
CA MET A 65 -16.42 -23.30 4.40
C MET A 65 -16.65 -21.89 3.83
N ALA A 66 -17.91 -21.46 3.68
CA ALA A 66 -18.24 -20.12 3.22
C ALA A 66 -17.89 -19.04 4.27
N GLU A 67 -18.14 -19.34 5.55
CA GLU A 67 -17.86 -18.43 6.66
C GLU A 67 -16.37 -18.11 6.83
N ARG A 68 -15.48 -19.12 6.69
CA ARG A 68 -14.02 -18.92 6.74
C ARG A 68 -13.51 -18.03 5.62
N VAL A 69 -14.07 -18.13 4.42
CA VAL A 69 -13.62 -17.31 3.29
C VAL A 69 -14.20 -15.90 3.34
N LEU A 70 -15.43 -15.73 3.85
CA LEU A 70 -15.98 -14.41 4.19
C LEU A 70 -15.13 -13.69 5.25
N GLY A 71 -14.67 -14.42 6.28
CA GLY A 71 -13.72 -13.88 7.26
C GLY A 71 -12.40 -13.43 6.64
N ASN A 72 -11.87 -14.18 5.67
CA ASN A 72 -10.68 -13.79 4.91
C ASN A 72 -10.91 -12.56 4.02
N VAL A 73 -12.08 -12.41 3.41
CA VAL A 73 -12.44 -11.21 2.64
C VAL A 73 -12.41 -9.97 3.54
N ILE A 74 -13.08 -10.03 4.71
CA ILE A 74 -13.15 -8.91 5.66
C ILE A 74 -11.76 -8.58 6.22
N SER A 75 -10.96 -9.60 6.59
CA SER A 75 -9.59 -9.39 7.08
C SER A 75 -8.68 -8.76 6.03
N SER A 76 -8.77 -9.20 4.77
CA SER A 76 -8.02 -8.58 3.67
C SER A 76 -8.47 -7.13 3.44
N GLY A 77 -9.78 -6.85 3.52
CA GLY A 77 -10.34 -5.50 3.38
C GLY A 77 -9.86 -4.52 4.45
N ILE A 78 -9.79 -4.95 5.72
CA ILE A 78 -9.25 -4.13 6.82
C ILE A 78 -7.76 -3.82 6.59
N LYS A 79 -6.98 -4.80 6.11
CA LYS A 79 -5.56 -4.58 5.78
C LYS A 79 -5.39 -3.52 4.69
N VAL A 80 -6.22 -3.55 3.64
CA VAL A 80 -6.23 -2.50 2.59
C VAL A 80 -6.64 -1.14 3.15
N LEU A 81 -7.68 -1.09 4.00
CA LEU A 81 -8.14 0.15 4.63
C LEU A 81 -7.04 0.81 5.47
N VAL A 82 -6.37 0.03 6.32
CA VAL A 82 -5.30 0.54 7.20
C VAL A 82 -4.12 1.06 6.38
N LEU A 83 -3.70 0.35 5.34
CA LEU A 83 -2.63 0.83 4.44
C LEU A 83 -3.04 2.12 3.72
N GLY A 84 -4.30 2.24 3.29
CA GLY A 84 -4.84 3.47 2.71
C GLY A 84 -4.83 4.65 3.68
N VAL A 85 -5.20 4.43 4.94
CA VAL A 85 -5.19 5.47 5.99
C VAL A 85 -3.77 5.93 6.32
N ILE A 86 -2.81 5.01 6.46
CA ILE A 86 -1.40 5.34 6.74
C ILE A 86 -0.81 6.17 5.61
N ILE A 87 -1.07 5.80 4.36
CA ILE A 87 -0.60 6.54 3.19
C ILE A 87 -1.31 7.90 3.09
N GLY A 88 -2.61 7.97 3.40
CA GLY A 88 -3.40 9.19 3.32
C GLY A 88 -3.08 10.25 4.38
N ILE A 89 -2.67 9.85 5.59
CA ILE A 89 -2.26 10.79 6.65
C ILE A 89 -0.84 11.34 6.39
N GLY A 90 0.00 10.60 5.66
CA GLY A 90 1.37 11.00 5.34
C GLY A 90 1.52 11.94 4.13
N SER A 91 0.43 12.27 3.44
CA SER A 91 0.37 13.21 2.29
C SER A 91 -0.22 14.55 2.70
#